data_AF-A0A2G4DWH7-F1
#
_entry.id   AF-A0A2G4DWH7-F1
#
_cell.length_a   1.000
_cell.length_b   1.000
_cell.length_c   1.000
_cell.angle_alpha   90.00
_cell.angle_beta   90.00
_cell.angle_gamma   90.00
#
_symmetry.space_group_name_H-M   'P 1'
#
loop_
_entity.id
_entity.type
_entity.pdbx_description
1 polymer ?
#
loop_
_entity_poly.entity_id
_entity_poly.type
_entity_poly.pdbx_seq_one_letter_code
_entity_poly.pdbx_strand_id
1 'polypeptide(L)'
;MPLNSSAASRPPHVDWMAQTAELGRLRIDQLILPGAHNSGSDKLSPNFAVPQEMAQDVAPLEQLRQGVRALDLRVAFYSKYEKGDPRRFQLFHLTSSGRTVAGDILACVQGFFEELEQNGSPAREIVVLDFHQFKDFTELTHREFQGLLTSTLGARTVPRTLRQLTLEDIWNDHPGKNVVLAYNRSSGDELLWPGVSRTQ
;
A
#
# COMPACT_ATOMS: atom_id res chain seq x y z
N MET A 1 0.87 29.84 34.20
CA MET A 1 1.00 28.38 34.04
C MET A 1 0.85 28.08 32.56
N PRO A 2 1.92 27.76 31.81
CA PRO A 2 1.76 27.36 30.43
C PRO A 2 1.25 25.91 30.37
N LEU A 3 0.24 25.68 29.53
CA LEU A 3 -0.29 24.36 29.21
C LEU A 3 0.78 23.61 28.40
N ASN A 4 1.28 22.52 28.97
CA ASN A 4 2.18 21.59 28.31
C ASN A 4 1.40 20.89 27.18
N SER A 5 1.75 21.14 25.93
CA SER A 5 1.21 20.38 24.81
C SER A 5 1.82 18.98 24.86
N SER A 6 1.06 17.98 25.32
CA SER A 6 1.47 16.60 25.10
C SER A 6 1.47 16.35 23.60
N ALA A 7 2.65 16.20 23.01
CA ALA A 7 2.76 15.55 21.71
C ALA A 7 2.00 14.22 21.83
N ALA A 8 0.98 14.02 21.00
CA ALA A 8 0.25 12.76 20.97
C ALA A 8 1.30 11.64 20.83
N SER A 9 1.29 10.68 21.76
CA SER A 9 2.21 9.54 21.69
C SER A 9 2.03 8.86 20.35
N ARG A 10 3.12 8.72 19.59
CA ARG A 10 3.13 8.02 18.30
C ARG A 10 2.46 6.65 18.47
N PRO A 11 1.55 6.21 17.58
CA PRO A 11 0.92 4.90 17.77
C PRO A 11 1.99 3.82 17.83
N PRO A 12 1.89 2.83 18.73
CA PRO A 12 3.01 1.94 19.07
C PRO A 12 3.44 1.03 17.91
N HIS A 13 2.67 0.96 16.83
CA HIS A 13 2.88 0.06 15.70
C HIS A 13 3.25 0.77 14.39
N VAL A 14 3.45 2.10 14.40
CA VAL A 14 3.72 2.82 13.14
C VAL A 14 5.11 2.54 12.57
N ASP A 15 6.09 2.25 13.41
CA ASP A 15 7.51 2.05 13.04
C ASP A 15 8.11 0.77 13.64
N TRP A 16 7.29 -0.30 13.71
CA TRP A 16 7.70 -1.56 14.34
C TRP A 16 8.85 -2.28 13.61
N MET A 17 8.95 -2.15 12.27
CA MET A 17 10.06 -2.76 11.53
C MET A 17 11.38 -2.05 11.86
N ALA A 18 11.35 -0.72 11.96
CA ALA A 18 12.50 0.08 12.37
C ALA A 18 12.98 -0.25 13.79
N GLN A 19 12.05 -0.62 14.69
CA GLN A 19 12.35 -1.01 16.07
C GLN A 19 12.80 -2.47 16.22
N THR A 20 12.73 -3.28 15.17
CA THR A 20 13.08 -4.72 15.20
C THR A 20 14.34 -4.98 14.38
N ALA A 21 15.51 -4.79 15.01
CA ALA A 21 16.81 -4.87 14.34
C ALA A 21 17.05 -6.20 13.61
N GLU A 22 16.50 -7.31 14.13
CA GLU A 22 16.65 -8.65 13.58
C GLU A 22 16.01 -8.82 12.20
N LEU A 23 15.13 -7.91 11.76
CA LEU A 23 14.57 -7.91 10.41
C LEU A 23 15.57 -7.41 9.37
N GLY A 24 16.56 -6.61 9.78
CA GLY A 24 17.55 -6.02 8.87
C GLY A 24 18.26 -7.06 8.00
N ARG A 25 18.57 -8.23 8.57
CA ARG A 25 19.22 -9.37 7.89
C ARG A 25 18.31 -10.19 6.95
N LEU A 26 17.01 -9.91 6.93
CA LEU A 26 16.05 -10.64 6.11
C LEU A 26 15.85 -9.90 4.79
N ARG A 27 15.61 -10.65 3.72
CA ARG A 27 15.07 -10.10 2.47
C ARG A 27 13.56 -9.90 2.58
N ILE A 28 12.97 -9.10 1.69
CA ILE A 28 11.51 -8.88 1.64
C ILE A 28 10.74 -10.22 1.53
N ASP A 29 11.24 -11.17 0.75
CA ASP A 29 10.60 -12.49 0.54
C ASP A 29 10.78 -13.47 1.73
N GLN A 30 11.50 -13.06 2.77
CA GLN A 30 11.71 -13.83 4.01
C GLN A 30 10.91 -13.26 5.20
N LEU A 31 10.21 -12.14 5.01
CA LEU A 31 9.44 -11.50 6.06
C LEU A 31 8.10 -12.21 6.29
N ILE A 32 7.67 -12.24 7.55
CA ILE A 32 6.29 -12.50 7.92
C ILE A 32 5.65 -11.15 8.20
N LEU A 33 4.76 -10.71 7.31
CA LEU A 33 4.11 -9.40 7.40
C LEU A 33 2.65 -9.54 7.83
N PRO A 34 2.17 -8.75 8.80
CA PRO A 34 0.75 -8.58 9.02
C PRO A 34 0.09 -8.03 7.75
N GLY A 35 -0.93 -8.71 7.26
CA GLY A 35 -1.66 -8.35 6.05
C GLY A 35 -3.15 -8.18 6.30
N ALA A 36 -3.79 -7.33 5.48
CA ALA A 36 -5.23 -7.12 5.51
C ALA A 36 -5.86 -7.59 4.19
N HIS A 37 -6.70 -8.63 4.24
CA HIS A 37 -7.48 -9.09 3.09
C HIS A 37 -8.54 -8.06 2.70
N ASN A 38 -8.73 -7.83 1.40
CA ASN A 38 -9.66 -6.81 0.88
C ASN A 38 -9.55 -5.47 1.63
N SER A 39 -8.36 -4.89 1.71
CA SER A 39 -8.06 -3.78 2.63
C SER A 39 -8.96 -2.55 2.46
N GLY A 40 -9.55 -2.37 1.26
CA GLY A 40 -10.50 -1.30 0.97
C GLY A 40 -11.97 -1.58 1.27
N SER A 41 -12.29 -2.75 1.82
CA SER A 41 -13.66 -3.17 2.18
C SER A 41 -13.84 -3.09 3.69
N ASP A 42 -13.77 -1.87 4.23
CA ASP A 42 -13.88 -1.60 5.66
C ASP A 42 -15.20 -0.92 6.04
N LYS A 43 -15.56 -0.96 7.33
CA LYS A 43 -16.79 -0.36 7.87
C LYS A 43 -16.92 1.15 7.69
N LEU A 44 -15.84 1.87 7.35
CA LEU A 44 -15.82 3.31 7.09
C LEU A 44 -15.80 3.62 5.58
N SER A 45 -16.08 2.63 4.73
CA SER A 45 -16.15 2.80 3.28
C SER A 45 -17.26 3.80 2.88
N PRO A 46 -17.02 4.67 1.87
CA PRO A 46 -18.02 5.65 1.44
C PRO A 46 -19.34 5.06 0.96
N ASN A 47 -19.30 3.91 0.30
CA ASN A 47 -20.49 3.24 -0.19
C ASN A 47 -21.00 2.23 0.84
N PHE A 48 -22.33 2.09 0.91
CA PHE A 48 -22.94 0.98 1.63
C PHE A 48 -22.55 -0.34 0.99
N ALA A 49 -22.01 -1.23 1.80
CA ALA A 49 -21.77 -2.62 1.44
C ALA A 49 -22.60 -3.52 2.36
N VAL A 50 -23.00 -4.69 1.85
CA VAL A 50 -23.62 -5.70 2.71
C VAL A 50 -22.60 -6.15 3.77
N PRO A 51 -23.01 -6.43 5.02
CA PRO A 51 -22.06 -6.77 6.10
C PRO A 51 -21.07 -7.89 5.76
N GLN A 52 -21.47 -8.84 4.91
CA GLN A 52 -20.65 -9.95 4.45
C GLN A 52 -19.49 -9.54 3.51
N GLU A 53 -19.52 -8.33 2.96
CA GLU A 53 -18.43 -7.77 2.16
C GLU A 53 -17.39 -7.02 2.99
N MET A 54 -17.70 -6.71 4.25
CA MET A 54 -16.78 -5.98 5.14
C MET A 54 -15.74 -6.93 5.74
N ALA A 55 -14.47 -6.67 5.43
CA ALA A 55 -13.33 -7.44 5.91
C ALA A 55 -12.54 -6.71 7.00
N GLN A 56 -12.69 -5.39 7.10
CA GLN A 56 -11.88 -4.54 7.99
C GLN A 56 -12.76 -3.57 8.79
N ASP A 57 -12.27 -3.13 9.95
CA ASP A 57 -12.98 -2.14 10.78
C ASP A 57 -12.60 -0.69 10.44
N VAL A 58 -11.39 -0.49 9.93
CA VAL A 58 -10.78 0.85 9.75
C VAL A 58 -10.22 1.03 8.34
N ALA A 59 -10.09 2.29 7.92
CA ALA A 59 -9.57 2.67 6.61
C ALA A 59 -8.10 2.23 6.41
N PRO A 60 -7.62 2.10 5.16
CA PRO A 60 -6.26 1.62 4.86
C PRO A 60 -5.12 2.35 5.58
N LEU A 61 -5.17 3.68 5.71
CA LEU A 61 -4.16 4.43 6.47
C LEU A 61 -4.08 3.98 7.93
N GLU A 62 -5.23 3.76 8.56
CA GLU A 62 -5.27 3.31 9.95
C GLU A 62 -4.81 1.86 10.06
N GLN A 63 -5.08 1.00 9.08
CA GLN A 63 -4.50 -0.35 9.03
C GLN A 63 -2.96 -0.28 9.07
N LEU A 64 -2.34 0.61 8.28
CA LEU A 64 -0.88 0.82 8.31
C LEU A 64 -0.40 1.31 9.68
N ARG A 65 -1.11 2.25 10.30
CA ARG A 65 -0.77 2.76 11.65
C ARG A 65 -0.88 1.70 12.74
N GLN A 66 -1.74 0.71 12.56
CA GLN A 66 -1.91 -0.43 13.45
C GLN A 66 -0.95 -1.61 13.12
N GLY A 67 0.02 -1.41 12.21
CA GLY A 67 1.09 -2.37 11.95
C GLY A 67 0.90 -3.25 10.72
N VAL A 68 -0.20 -3.12 9.97
CA VAL A 68 -0.37 -3.81 8.68
C VAL A 68 0.70 -3.33 7.70
N ARG A 69 1.33 -4.27 6.98
CA ARG A 69 2.35 -3.98 5.97
C ARG A 69 2.08 -4.64 4.62
N ALA A 70 1.04 -5.46 4.50
CA ALA A 70 0.57 -5.99 3.23
C ALA A 70 -0.92 -5.68 3.02
N LEU A 71 -1.22 -4.87 2.01
CA LEU A 71 -2.59 -4.52 1.64
C LEU A 71 -3.00 -5.31 0.40
N ASP A 72 -4.06 -6.10 0.53
CA ASP A 72 -4.69 -6.83 -0.58
C ASP A 72 -5.74 -5.95 -1.24
N LEU A 73 -5.47 -5.58 -2.49
CA LEU A 73 -6.21 -4.58 -3.25
C LEU A 73 -6.86 -5.21 -4.48
N ARG A 74 -8.16 -5.01 -4.59
CA ARG A 74 -8.96 -5.42 -5.73
C ARG A 74 -9.55 -4.19 -6.37
N VAL A 75 -9.27 -3.98 -7.66
CA VAL A 75 -9.54 -2.71 -8.34
C VAL A 75 -10.53 -2.90 -9.48
N ALA A 76 -11.59 -2.09 -9.47
CA ALA A 76 -12.56 -1.98 -10.54
C ALA A 76 -12.31 -0.71 -11.35
N PHE A 77 -12.42 -0.83 -12.66
CA PHE A 77 -12.33 0.29 -13.58
C PHE A 77 -13.71 0.82 -13.96
N TYR A 78 -13.87 2.13 -13.98
CA TYR A 78 -15.12 2.81 -14.32
C TYR A 78 -14.94 3.74 -15.51
N SER A 79 -15.31 3.27 -16.69
CA SER A 79 -15.17 4.00 -17.97
C SER A 79 -15.95 5.32 -18.03
N LYS A 80 -16.98 5.48 -17.19
CA LYS A 80 -17.80 6.70 -17.10
C LYS A 80 -17.06 7.92 -16.53
N TYR A 81 -15.90 7.72 -15.89
CA TYR A 81 -15.08 8.82 -15.37
C TYR A 81 -13.93 9.09 -16.33
N GLU A 82 -13.59 10.35 -16.57
CA GLU A 82 -12.49 10.73 -17.46
C GLU A 82 -11.11 10.31 -16.91
N LYS A 83 -10.12 10.20 -17.81
CA LYS A 83 -8.74 9.92 -17.40
C LYS A 83 -8.24 11.02 -16.45
N GLY A 84 -7.69 10.61 -15.30
CA GLY A 84 -7.23 11.52 -14.24
C GLY A 84 -8.25 11.74 -13.12
N ASP A 85 -9.52 11.35 -13.30
CA ASP A 85 -10.49 11.37 -12.21
C ASP A 85 -10.18 10.24 -11.21
N PRO A 86 -10.04 10.51 -9.90
CA PRO A 86 -9.70 9.49 -8.91
C PRO A 86 -10.76 8.38 -8.82
N ARG A 87 -12.01 8.66 -9.19
CA ARG A 87 -13.12 7.69 -9.16
C ARG A 87 -13.05 6.66 -10.28
N ARG A 88 -12.12 6.82 -11.22
CA ARG A 88 -11.92 5.90 -12.35
C ARG A 88 -11.38 4.53 -11.92
N PHE A 89 -10.64 4.48 -10.82
CA PHE A 89 -10.11 3.24 -10.22
C PHE A 89 -10.55 3.16 -8.76
N GLN A 90 -11.51 2.27 -8.47
CA GLN A 90 -12.05 2.10 -7.12
C GLN A 90 -11.80 0.70 -6.58
N LEU A 91 -11.79 0.58 -5.26
CA LEU A 91 -11.69 -0.70 -4.59
C LEU A 91 -13.04 -1.41 -4.58
N PHE A 92 -13.02 -2.72 -4.77
CA PHE A 92 -14.24 -3.52 -4.82
C PHE A 92 -14.05 -4.88 -4.13
N HIS A 93 -15.17 -5.51 -3.76
CA HIS A 93 -15.20 -6.94 -3.48
C HIS A 93 -16.25 -7.63 -4.35
N LEU A 94 -17.54 -7.52 -4.02
CA LEU A 94 -18.62 -7.80 -4.98
C LEU A 94 -19.19 -6.47 -5.50
N THR A 95 -19.40 -5.53 -4.58
CA THR A 95 -19.74 -4.13 -4.85
C THR A 95 -18.53 -3.20 -4.67
N SER A 96 -18.64 -1.96 -5.15
CA SER A 96 -17.60 -0.94 -4.91
C SER A 96 -17.72 -0.42 -3.50
N SER A 97 -16.60 -0.36 -2.78
CA SER A 97 -16.55 0.30 -1.48
C SER A 97 -16.61 1.84 -1.60
N GLY A 98 -16.43 2.38 -2.80
CA GLY A 98 -16.35 3.82 -3.04
C GLY A 98 -14.98 4.42 -2.75
N ARG A 99 -14.06 3.65 -2.17
CA ARG A 99 -12.66 4.05 -2.01
C ARG A 99 -11.95 4.09 -3.34
N THR A 100 -11.16 5.13 -3.55
CA THR A 100 -10.36 5.34 -4.76
C THR A 100 -8.94 4.85 -4.55
N VAL A 101 -8.31 4.27 -5.57
CA VAL A 101 -6.88 3.90 -5.45
C VAL A 101 -6.03 5.16 -5.24
N ALA A 102 -6.31 6.24 -5.98
CA ALA A 102 -5.52 7.46 -5.89
C ALA A 102 -5.56 8.11 -4.49
N GLY A 103 -6.76 8.28 -3.92
CA GLY A 103 -6.93 8.96 -2.63
C GLY A 103 -6.75 8.05 -1.42
N ASP A 104 -7.36 6.86 -1.44
CA ASP A 104 -7.45 6.01 -0.25
C ASP A 104 -6.30 5.01 -0.12
N ILE A 105 -5.47 4.85 -1.17
CA ILE A 105 -4.29 3.98 -1.15
C ILE A 105 -3.03 4.79 -1.42
N LEU A 106 -2.88 5.40 -2.60
CA LEU A 106 -1.60 6.01 -2.99
C LEU A 106 -1.28 7.24 -2.11
N ALA A 107 -2.24 8.16 -1.95
CA ALA A 107 -2.05 9.32 -1.08
C ALA A 107 -1.94 8.91 0.40
N CYS A 108 -2.66 7.87 0.84
CA CYS A 108 -2.51 7.33 2.21
C CYS A 108 -1.11 6.77 2.46
N VAL A 109 -0.52 6.02 1.52
CA VAL A 109 0.84 5.50 1.65
C VAL A 109 1.88 6.63 1.64
N GLN A 110 1.70 7.65 0.80
CA GLN A 110 2.56 8.84 0.83
C GLN A 110 2.49 9.53 2.19
N GLY A 111 1.28 9.83 2.68
CA GLY A 111 1.07 10.45 4.00
C GLY A 111 1.60 9.62 5.17
N PHE A 112 1.50 8.29 5.08
CA PHE A 112 2.07 7.38 6.08
C PHE A 112 3.60 7.53 6.16
N PHE A 113 4.30 7.52 5.02
CA PHE A 113 5.75 7.69 5.03
C PHE A 113 6.17 9.12 5.38
N GLU A 114 5.41 10.14 4.96
CA GLU A 114 5.63 11.52 5.41
C GLU A 114 5.52 11.65 6.94
N GLU A 115 4.56 10.97 7.57
CA GLU A 115 4.41 10.90 9.04
C GLU A 115 5.62 10.24 9.71
N LEU A 116 6.15 9.17 9.11
CA LEU A 116 7.33 8.48 9.63
C LEU A 116 8.61 9.32 9.54
N GLU A 117 8.74 10.10 8.46
CA GLU A 117 9.91 10.88 8.09
C GLU A 117 9.92 12.31 8.65
N GLN A 118 8.96 12.67 9.53
CA GLN A 118 8.86 14.01 10.13
C GLN A 118 10.13 14.50 10.85
N ASN A 119 10.96 13.57 11.33
CA ASN A 119 12.24 13.88 11.98
C ASN A 119 13.41 14.06 10.99
N GLY A 120 13.14 14.04 9.68
CA GLY A 120 14.13 14.19 8.61
C GLY A 120 14.93 12.93 8.30
N SER A 121 14.65 11.79 8.95
CA SER A 121 15.30 10.51 8.66
C SER A 121 14.42 9.65 7.75
N PRO A 122 15.00 8.95 6.74
CA PRO A 122 14.25 8.02 5.91
C PRO A 122 13.56 6.93 6.74
N ALA A 123 12.30 6.62 6.41
CA ALA A 123 11.56 5.58 7.11
C ALA A 123 12.13 4.19 6.81
N ARG A 124 12.25 3.36 7.87
CA ARG A 124 12.69 1.97 7.81
C ARG A 124 11.51 0.99 7.93
N GLU A 125 10.47 1.23 7.14
CA GLU A 125 9.30 0.36 7.02
C GLU A 125 9.16 -0.11 5.57
N ILE A 126 8.53 -1.26 5.33
CA ILE A 126 8.20 -1.75 3.98
C ILE A 126 6.69 -1.95 3.87
N VAL A 127 6.05 -1.32 2.89
CA VAL A 127 4.63 -1.52 2.58
C VAL A 127 4.48 -2.26 1.26
N VAL A 128 3.80 -3.40 1.28
CA VAL A 128 3.41 -4.18 0.10
C VAL A 128 1.98 -3.80 -0.30
N LEU A 129 1.82 -3.30 -1.52
CA LEU A 129 0.52 -3.12 -2.16
C LEU A 129 0.33 -4.26 -3.17
N ASP A 130 -0.52 -5.23 -2.83
CA ASP A 130 -0.86 -6.36 -3.68
C ASP A 130 -2.11 -6.07 -4.50
N PHE A 131 -1.93 -5.60 -5.73
CA PHE A 131 -3.02 -5.43 -6.70
C PHE A 131 -3.40 -6.79 -7.27
N HIS A 132 -4.29 -7.46 -6.54
CA HIS A 132 -4.59 -8.88 -6.68
C HIS A 132 -5.65 -9.20 -7.73
N GLN A 133 -6.72 -8.39 -7.81
CA GLN A 133 -7.81 -8.57 -8.78
C GLN A 133 -8.12 -7.29 -9.53
N PHE A 134 -8.50 -7.46 -10.80
CA PHE A 134 -8.83 -6.37 -11.72
C PHE A 134 -10.18 -6.66 -12.38
N LYS A 135 -11.17 -5.79 -12.15
CA LYS A 135 -12.51 -5.90 -12.72
C LYS A 135 -12.69 -4.84 -13.80
N ASP A 136 -13.17 -5.26 -14.97
CA ASP A 136 -13.41 -4.42 -16.15
C ASP A 136 -12.14 -3.78 -16.74
N PHE A 137 -10.98 -4.40 -16.52
CA PHE A 137 -9.71 -3.93 -17.10
C PHE A 137 -9.49 -4.49 -18.50
N THR A 138 -9.23 -3.60 -19.45
CA THR A 138 -8.63 -3.93 -20.75
C THR A 138 -7.10 -3.79 -20.66
N GLU A 139 -6.39 -4.18 -21.72
CA GLU A 139 -4.93 -3.94 -21.81
C GLU A 139 -4.56 -2.45 -21.71
N LEU A 140 -5.37 -1.57 -22.32
CA LEU A 140 -5.20 -0.12 -22.21
C LEU A 140 -5.43 0.36 -20.77
N THR A 141 -6.44 -0.19 -20.11
CA THR A 141 -6.74 0.10 -18.70
C THR A 141 -5.60 -0.32 -17.79
N HIS A 142 -5.00 -1.49 -18.03
CA HIS A 142 -3.81 -1.93 -17.29
C HIS A 142 -2.65 -0.95 -17.45
N ARG A 143 -2.33 -0.52 -18.67
CA ARG A 143 -1.26 0.46 -18.92
C ARG A 143 -1.54 1.81 -18.24
N GLU A 144 -2.78 2.28 -18.31
CA GLU A 144 -3.20 3.51 -17.63
C GLU A 144 -2.99 3.39 -16.12
N PHE A 145 -3.45 2.29 -15.53
CA PHE A 145 -3.35 2.07 -14.09
C PHE A 145 -1.91 1.87 -13.62
N GLN A 146 -1.10 1.09 -14.34
CA GLN A 146 0.33 0.94 -14.07
C GLN A 146 1.04 2.29 -14.09
N GLY A 147 0.74 3.13 -15.08
CA GLY A 147 1.28 4.50 -15.14
C GLY A 147 0.85 5.37 -13.95
N LEU A 148 -0.38 5.24 -13.45
CA LEU A 148 -0.81 5.91 -12.21
C LEU A 148 0.04 5.45 -11.01
N LEU A 149 0.23 4.14 -10.84
CA LEU A 149 1.01 3.59 -9.73
C LEU A 149 2.47 4.07 -9.77
N THR A 150 3.13 3.96 -10.92
CA THR A 150 4.55 4.26 -11.05
C THR A 150 4.84 5.76 -11.06
N SER A 151 3.94 6.59 -11.61
CA SER A 151 4.07 8.05 -11.51
C SER A 151 3.87 8.58 -10.08
N THR A 152 3.04 7.90 -9.27
CA THR A 152 2.72 8.38 -7.91
C THR A 152 3.69 7.84 -6.85
N LEU A 153 4.05 6.55 -6.92
CA LEU A 153 4.87 5.88 -5.91
C LEU A 153 6.24 5.40 -6.42
N GLY A 154 6.56 5.54 -7.71
CA GLY A 154 7.79 4.99 -8.30
C GLY A 154 9.08 5.47 -7.63
N ALA A 155 9.10 6.70 -7.09
CA ALA A 155 10.22 7.20 -6.31
C ALA A 155 10.46 6.38 -5.02
N ARG A 156 9.39 5.87 -4.40
CA ARG A 156 9.43 5.01 -3.20
C ARG A 156 9.44 3.51 -3.50
N THR A 157 9.11 3.12 -4.73
CA THR A 157 9.02 1.70 -5.08
C THR A 157 10.39 1.03 -5.09
N VAL A 158 10.52 -0.08 -4.37
CA VAL A 158 11.65 -1.02 -4.43
C VAL A 158 11.56 -1.75 -5.78
N PRO A 159 12.49 -1.56 -6.74
CA PRO A 159 12.47 -2.31 -7.99
C PRO A 159 12.79 -3.78 -7.76
N ARG A 160 12.30 -4.66 -8.64
CA ARG A 160 12.53 -6.12 -8.56
C ARG A 160 14.01 -6.50 -8.57
N THR A 161 14.85 -5.68 -9.18
CA THR A 161 16.31 -5.87 -9.20
C THR A 161 16.92 -5.87 -7.80
N LEU A 162 16.29 -5.22 -6.81
CA LEU A 162 16.73 -5.20 -5.43
C LEU A 162 16.15 -6.34 -4.57
N ARG A 163 15.34 -7.24 -5.13
CA ARG A 163 14.64 -8.29 -4.35
C ARG A 163 15.55 -9.24 -3.58
N GLN A 164 16.82 -9.33 -3.99
CA GLN A 164 17.82 -10.21 -3.34
C GLN A 164 18.55 -9.52 -2.19
N LEU A 165 18.38 -8.21 -2.03
CA LEU A 165 18.99 -7.45 -0.94
C LEU A 165 18.24 -7.69 0.37
N THR A 166 18.98 -7.56 1.47
CA THR A 166 18.39 -7.55 2.80
C THR A 166 17.71 -6.21 3.07
N LEU A 167 16.87 -6.13 4.10
CA LEU A 167 16.24 -4.88 4.50
C LEU A 167 17.28 -3.82 4.91
N GLU A 168 18.36 -4.23 5.58
CA GLU A 168 19.44 -3.32 5.97
C GLU A 168 20.14 -2.73 4.75
N ASP A 169 20.46 -3.54 3.74
CA ASP A 169 21.03 -3.07 2.48
C ASP A 169 20.08 -2.08 1.79
N ILE A 170 18.78 -2.40 1.71
CA ILE A 170 17.78 -1.50 1.10
C ILE A 170 17.69 -0.17 1.87
N TRP A 171 17.60 -0.22 3.20
CA TRP A 171 17.45 0.98 4.01
C TRP A 171 18.69 1.89 4.02
N ASN A 172 19.88 1.31 3.92
CA ASN A 172 21.14 2.07 3.97
C ASN A 172 21.57 2.56 2.58
N ASP A 173 21.50 1.70 1.56
CA ASP A 173 22.02 2.01 0.21
C ASP A 173 20.95 2.59 -0.73
N HIS A 174 19.68 2.39 -0.40
CA HIS A 174 18.53 2.86 -1.19
C HIS A 174 17.48 3.57 -0.32
N PRO A 175 17.86 4.61 0.45
CA PRO A 175 16.95 5.29 1.37
C PRO A 175 15.69 5.81 0.65
N GLY A 176 14.53 5.62 1.29
CA GLY A 176 13.23 5.98 0.73
C GLY A 176 12.63 4.95 -0.23
N LYS A 177 13.34 3.88 -0.58
CA LYS A 177 12.77 2.72 -1.29
C LYS A 177 12.06 1.80 -0.30
N ASN A 178 10.77 2.04 -0.10
CA ASN A 178 9.98 1.41 0.97
C ASN A 178 8.61 0.87 0.54
N VAL A 179 8.28 0.91 -0.76
CA VAL A 179 7.02 0.34 -1.28
C VAL A 179 7.29 -0.81 -2.23
N VAL A 180 6.59 -1.92 -2.07
CA VAL A 180 6.53 -2.99 -3.09
C VAL A 180 5.20 -2.89 -3.79
N LEU A 181 5.23 -2.67 -5.11
CA LEU A 181 4.04 -2.71 -5.95
C LEU A 181 3.93 -4.11 -6.57
N ALA A 182 3.17 -5.00 -5.93
CA ALA A 182 2.85 -6.31 -6.49
C ALA A 182 1.63 -6.20 -7.39
N TYR A 183 1.74 -6.76 -8.60
CA TYR A 183 0.74 -6.60 -9.65
C TYR A 183 0.42 -7.96 -10.25
N ASN A 184 -0.81 -8.46 -10.04
CA ASN A 184 -1.23 -9.79 -10.48
C ASN A 184 -1.57 -9.86 -11.99
N ARG A 185 -0.68 -9.30 -12.82
CA ARG A 185 -0.64 -9.44 -14.27
C ARG A 185 0.78 -9.17 -14.76
N SER A 186 1.21 -9.82 -15.82
CA SER A 186 2.55 -9.63 -16.38
C SER A 186 2.81 -8.15 -16.69
N SER A 187 3.92 -7.63 -16.16
CA SER A 187 4.43 -6.29 -16.48
C SER A 187 5.90 -6.37 -16.81
N GLY A 188 6.29 -5.68 -17.89
CA GLY A 188 7.69 -5.47 -18.25
C GLY A 188 8.38 -4.39 -17.42
N ASP A 189 7.64 -3.66 -16.58
CA ASP A 189 8.18 -2.62 -15.71
C ASP A 189 8.86 -3.26 -14.48
N GLU A 190 10.12 -2.89 -14.22
CA GLU A 190 10.90 -3.36 -13.07
C GLU A 190 10.37 -2.86 -11.72
N LEU A 191 9.54 -1.81 -11.71
CA LEU A 191 8.86 -1.32 -10.50
C LEU A 191 7.66 -2.21 -10.12
N LEU A 192 7.18 -3.05 -11.04
CA LEU A 192 6.00 -3.88 -10.82
C LEU A 192 6.39 -5.34 -10.58
N TRP A 193 6.30 -5.76 -9.33
CA TRP A 193 6.57 -7.12 -8.90
C TRP A 193 5.47 -8.06 -9.39
N PRO A 194 5.79 -9.34 -9.63
CA PRO A 194 4.76 -10.36 -9.85
C PRO A 194 3.76 -10.37 -8.68
N GLY A 195 2.49 -10.63 -8.99
CA GLY A 195 1.45 -10.75 -7.96
C GLY A 195 1.80 -11.80 -6.90
N VAL A 196 1.30 -11.60 -5.69
CA VAL A 196 1.52 -12.53 -4.58
C VAL A 196 0.68 -13.79 -4.79
N SER A 197 1.31 -14.95 -4.85
CA SER A 197 0.60 -16.23 -4.89
C SER A 197 0.02 -16.55 -3.51
N ARG A 198 -1.29 -16.80 -3.45
CA ARG A 198 -1.92 -17.37 -2.26
C ARG A 198 -2.42 -18.78 -2.61
N THR A 199 -2.16 -19.74 -1.72
CA THR A 199 -2.88 -21.02 -1.73
C THR A 199 -4.36 -20.72 -1.50
N GLN A 200 -5.20 -21.11 -2.46
CA GLN A 200 -6.66 -21.01 -2.35
C GLN A 200 -7.20 -21.98 -1.31
#